data_AF-A0A2W7A998-F1
#
_entry.id   AF-A0A2W7A998-F1
#
_cell.length_a   1.000
_cell.length_b   1.000
_cell.length_c   1.000
_cell.angle_alpha   90.00
_cell.angle_beta   90.00
_cell.angle_gamma   90.00
#
_symmetry.space_group_name_H-M   'P 1'
#
loop_
_entity.id
_entity.type
_entity.pdbx_description
1 polymer ?
#
loop_
_entity_poly.entity_id
_entity_poly.type
_entity_poly.pdbx_seq_one_letter_code
_entity_poly.pdbx_strand_id
1 'polypeptide(L)'
;MTLFPTILLVCGKVNFTNLGRYSGLSEKTYRRQYRHPFCFIDLNARLIEAAIPSRAIRIGVMDCSFIPKSGKATYGVDWFYNGSASRTQKGLEISVIAVVDVEAHRSYSLSVQQTPANLATSKAKVQSQRIAWKVVERTQTRLQQLPD
;
A
#
# COMPACT_ATOMS: atom_id res chain seq x y z
N MET A 1 14.07 9.37 19.62
CA MET A 1 13.86 9.19 18.15
C MET A 1 12.52 8.50 17.94
N THR A 2 11.63 9.12 17.17
CA THR A 2 10.28 8.62 16.82
C THR A 2 10.31 7.78 15.53
N LEU A 3 9.20 7.14 15.17
CA LEU A 3 9.14 6.17 14.05
C LEU A 3 9.61 6.74 12.70
N PHE A 4 9.05 7.87 12.24
CA PHE A 4 9.31 8.39 10.89
C PHE A 4 10.77 8.85 10.67
N PRO A 5 11.39 9.62 11.59
CA PRO A 5 12.81 9.93 11.47
C PRO A 5 13.67 8.66 11.42
N THR A 6 13.37 7.65 12.24
CA THR A 6 14.09 6.37 12.19
C THR A 6 13.93 5.67 10.84
N ILE A 7 12.73 5.65 10.25
CA ILE A 7 12.52 5.07 8.90
C ILE A 7 13.42 5.74 7.86
N LEU A 8 13.57 7.06 7.92
CA LEU A 8 14.41 7.83 6.99
C LEU A 8 15.92 7.63 7.21
N LEU A 9 16.32 7.28 8.44
CA LEU A 9 17.71 7.06 8.82
C LEU A 9 18.18 5.62 8.64
N VAL A 10 17.28 4.63 8.62
CA VAL A 10 17.65 3.22 8.50
C VAL A 10 18.39 2.96 7.19
N CYS A 11 19.63 2.49 7.28
CA CYS A 11 20.32 1.93 6.12
C CYS A 11 19.88 0.48 5.89
N GLY A 12 19.37 0.20 4.68
CA GLY A 12 18.91 -1.13 4.27
C GLY A 12 17.41 -1.34 4.49
N LYS A 13 17.00 -2.57 4.82
CA LYS A 13 15.56 -2.90 4.95
C LYS A 13 14.95 -2.27 6.19
N VAL A 14 13.83 -1.58 6.03
CA VAL A 14 13.00 -1.11 7.15
C VAL A 14 12.24 -2.30 7.74
N ASN A 15 12.86 -2.99 8.68
CA ASN A 15 12.26 -4.07 9.47
C ASN A 15 12.35 -3.73 10.96
N PHE A 16 11.56 -4.39 11.82
CA PHE A 16 11.50 -4.06 13.25
C PHE A 16 12.87 -4.19 13.94
N THR A 17 13.72 -5.12 13.50
CA THR A 17 15.07 -5.27 14.05
C THR A 17 15.94 -4.05 13.71
N ASN A 18 15.91 -3.59 12.46
CA ASN A 18 16.64 -2.39 12.03
C ASN A 18 16.08 -1.13 12.68
N LEU A 19 14.75 -0.97 12.76
CA LEU A 19 14.12 0.13 13.48
C LEU A 19 14.60 0.18 14.94
N GLY A 20 14.74 -0.98 15.59
CA GLY A 20 15.28 -1.06 16.95
C GLY A 20 16.78 -0.76 17.06
N ARG A 21 17.57 -1.02 16.01
CA ARG A 21 19.01 -0.68 15.97
C ARG A 21 19.26 0.81 15.80
N TYR A 22 18.44 1.47 14.98
CA TYR A 22 18.60 2.90 14.61
C TYR A 22 17.72 3.84 15.44
N SER A 23 17.18 3.37 16.58
CA SER A 23 16.37 4.19 17.49
C SER A 23 16.65 3.84 18.94
N GLY A 24 16.10 4.65 19.85
CA GLY A 24 16.08 4.33 21.28
C GLY A 24 14.98 3.34 21.69
N LEU A 25 14.20 2.80 20.75
CA LEU A 25 13.11 1.87 21.02
C LEU A 25 13.53 0.44 20.64
N SER A 26 13.00 -0.55 21.35
CA SER A 26 13.27 -1.95 21.02
C SER A 26 12.41 -2.45 19.85
N GLU A 27 12.91 -3.46 19.14
CA GLU A 27 12.16 -4.23 18.13
C GLU A 27 10.77 -4.66 18.63
N LYS A 28 10.69 -5.15 19.88
CA LYS A 28 9.44 -5.56 20.53
C LYS A 28 8.44 -4.40 20.67
N THR A 29 8.91 -3.17 20.82
CA THR A 29 8.06 -1.98 20.95
C THR A 29 7.42 -1.65 19.61
N TYR A 30 8.21 -1.62 18.54
CA TYR A 30 7.67 -1.46 17.18
C TYR A 30 6.68 -2.56 16.81
N ARG A 31 6.99 -3.82 17.12
CA ARG A 31 6.10 -4.95 16.84
C ARG A 31 4.76 -4.85 17.60
N ARG A 32 4.78 -4.38 18.85
CA ARG A 32 3.56 -4.13 19.64
C ARG A 32 2.75 -2.99 19.03
N GLN A 33 3.39 -1.87 18.72
CA GLN A 33 2.71 -0.73 18.12
C GLN A 33 2.05 -1.09 16.78
N TYR A 34 2.73 -1.85 15.93
CA TYR A 34 2.23 -2.25 14.62
C TYR A 34 1.00 -3.17 14.68
N ARG A 35 0.70 -3.79 15.83
CA ARG A 35 -0.52 -4.59 16.01
C ARG A 35 -1.76 -3.73 16.22
N HIS A 36 -1.61 -2.46 16.60
CA HIS A 36 -2.73 -1.55 16.72
C HIS A 36 -3.21 -1.14 15.32
N PRO A 37 -4.54 -1.08 15.10
CA PRO A 37 -5.06 -0.57 13.84
C PRO A 37 -4.66 0.90 13.69
N PHE A 38 -4.30 1.27 12.46
CA PHE A 38 -3.96 2.65 12.12
C PHE A 38 -4.57 3.00 10.76
N CYS A 39 -5.23 4.16 10.67
CA CYS A 39 -5.88 4.61 9.45
C CYS A 39 -4.87 5.28 8.52
N PHE A 40 -4.07 4.48 7.82
CA PHE A 40 -3.06 5.00 6.88
C PHE A 40 -3.65 5.86 5.77
N ILE A 41 -4.87 5.56 5.32
CA ILE A 41 -5.53 6.32 4.26
C ILE A 41 -5.85 7.76 4.70
N ASP A 42 -6.29 7.96 5.94
CA ASP A 42 -6.53 9.29 6.51
C ASP A 42 -5.23 10.09 6.63
N LEU A 43 -4.20 9.46 7.20
CA LEU A 43 -2.87 10.06 7.29
C LEU A 43 -2.38 10.49 5.90
N ASN A 44 -2.44 9.59 4.93
CA ASN A 44 -1.99 9.86 3.57
C ASN A 44 -2.84 10.97 2.90
N ALA A 45 -4.16 10.95 3.07
CA ALA A 45 -5.06 11.98 2.53
C ALA A 45 -4.69 13.37 3.08
N ARG A 46 -4.55 13.50 4.41
CA ARG A 46 -4.15 14.77 5.06
C ARG A 46 -2.76 15.23 4.61
N LEU A 47 -1.81 14.30 4.45
CA LEU A 47 -0.47 14.63 3.94
C LEU A 47 -0.52 15.09 2.47
N ILE A 48 -1.36 14.48 1.64
CA ILE A 48 -1.56 14.86 0.24
C ILE A 48 -2.20 16.26 0.16
N GLU A 49 -3.21 16.54 0.98
CA GLU A 49 -3.85 17.86 1.06
C GLU A 49 -2.87 18.95 1.51
N ALA A 50 -1.98 18.63 2.45
CA ALA A 50 -0.93 19.54 2.87
C ALA A 50 0.17 19.73 1.80
N ALA A 51 0.43 18.72 0.99
CA ALA A 51 1.50 18.74 -0.03
C ALA A 51 1.08 19.38 -1.35
N ILE A 52 -0.20 19.23 -1.76
CA ILE A 52 -0.70 19.68 -3.06
C ILE A 52 -1.55 20.95 -2.87
N PRO A 53 -1.23 22.07 -3.55
CA PRO A 53 -2.05 23.28 -3.50
C PRO A 53 -3.52 22.99 -3.86
N SER A 54 -4.46 23.68 -3.21
CA SER A 54 -5.90 23.51 -3.45
C SER A 54 -6.32 23.78 -4.90
N ARG A 55 -5.60 24.67 -5.59
CA ARG A 55 -5.83 25.06 -6.99
C ARG A 55 -5.12 24.19 -8.03
N ALA A 56 -4.27 23.26 -7.60
CA ALA A 56 -3.52 22.41 -8.53
C ALA A 56 -4.46 21.39 -9.20
N ILE A 57 -4.18 21.06 -10.45
CA ILE A 57 -4.88 20.01 -11.17
C ILE A 57 -4.43 18.66 -10.61
N ARG A 58 -5.41 17.86 -10.17
CA ARG A 58 -5.18 16.56 -9.55
C ARG A 58 -5.78 15.45 -10.39
N ILE A 59 -5.02 14.37 -10.58
CA ILE A 59 -5.51 13.17 -11.26
C ILE A 59 -5.44 11.98 -10.30
N GLY A 60 -6.56 11.28 -10.13
CA GLY A 60 -6.57 9.98 -9.46
C GLY A 60 -6.06 8.89 -10.40
N VAL A 61 -5.07 8.11 -9.98
CA VAL A 61 -4.50 7.01 -10.76
C VAL A 61 -4.56 5.71 -9.97
N MET A 62 -4.61 4.60 -10.69
CA MET A 62 -4.54 3.26 -10.13
C MET A 62 -3.54 2.41 -10.90
N ASP A 63 -2.71 1.68 -10.18
CA ASP A 63 -1.77 0.72 -10.74
C ASP A 63 -1.59 -0.49 -9.81
N CYS A 64 -0.92 -1.54 -10.26
CA CYS A 64 -0.50 -2.65 -9.41
C CYS A 64 0.98 -2.99 -9.62
N SER A 65 1.57 -3.61 -8.61
CA SER A 65 2.97 -4.04 -8.65
C SER A 65 3.15 -5.44 -8.09
N PHE A 66 3.98 -6.22 -8.79
CA PHE A 66 4.39 -7.54 -8.36
C PHE A 66 5.50 -7.44 -7.29
N ILE A 67 5.35 -8.20 -6.21
CA ILE A 67 6.37 -8.35 -5.18
C ILE A 67 6.82 -9.82 -5.16
N PRO A 68 8.11 -10.10 -5.48
CA PRO A 68 8.65 -11.44 -5.39
C PRO A 68 8.53 -11.97 -3.97
N LYS A 69 7.87 -13.13 -3.82
CA LYS A 69 7.74 -13.78 -2.52
C LYS A 69 7.84 -15.28 -2.62
N SER A 70 8.80 -15.84 -1.89
CA SER A 70 8.96 -17.28 -1.68
C SER A 70 8.24 -17.76 -0.41
N GLY A 71 7.88 -19.04 -0.40
CA GLY A 71 7.22 -19.71 0.71
C GLY A 71 5.72 -19.91 0.51
N LYS A 72 5.09 -20.56 1.50
CA LYS A 72 3.64 -20.86 1.50
C LYS A 72 2.89 -20.23 2.68
N ALA A 73 3.62 -19.68 3.67
CA ALA A 73 3.04 -19.17 4.92
C ALA A 73 2.62 -17.70 4.86
N THR A 74 2.96 -16.98 3.79
CA THR A 74 2.56 -15.58 3.63
C THR A 74 1.18 -15.52 2.98
N TYR A 75 0.25 -14.82 3.63
CA TYR A 75 -1.08 -14.58 3.09
C TYR A 75 -1.03 -13.92 1.71
N GLY A 76 -1.94 -14.32 0.82
CA GLY A 76 -2.10 -13.71 -0.51
C GLY A 76 -1.01 -14.03 -1.52
N VAL A 77 -0.15 -15.03 -1.25
CA VAL A 77 0.77 -15.56 -2.27
C VAL A 77 0.00 -16.31 -3.34
N ASP A 78 0.11 -15.84 -4.58
CA ASP A 78 -0.52 -16.44 -5.76
C ASP A 78 0.28 -16.13 -7.04
N TRP A 79 -0.26 -16.49 -8.19
CA TRP A 79 0.28 -16.22 -9.51
C TRP A 79 -0.18 -14.86 -10.03
N PHE A 80 0.75 -13.92 -10.14
CA PHE A 80 0.49 -12.56 -10.63
C PHE A 80 1.45 -12.21 -11.77
N TYR A 81 1.05 -11.29 -12.64
CA TYR A 81 1.87 -10.86 -13.76
C TYR A 81 3.06 -10.01 -13.26
N ASN A 82 4.29 -10.41 -13.58
CA ASN A 82 5.48 -9.62 -13.33
C ASN A 82 5.89 -8.90 -14.61
N GLY A 83 5.65 -7.59 -14.68
CA GLY A 83 5.99 -6.76 -15.83
C GLY A 83 7.47 -6.76 -16.17
N SER A 84 8.37 -6.80 -15.18
CA SER A 84 9.82 -6.84 -15.42
C SER A 84 10.29 -8.17 -16.02
N ALA A 85 9.56 -9.27 -15.77
CA ALA A 85 9.86 -10.59 -16.33
C ALA A 85 8.98 -10.93 -17.55
N SER A 86 8.09 -10.03 -17.94
CA SER A 86 7.07 -10.20 -18.99
C SER A 86 6.27 -11.52 -18.87
N ARG A 87 6.08 -12.03 -17.65
CA ARG A 87 5.41 -13.32 -17.40
C ARG A 87 4.78 -13.39 -16.02
N THR A 88 3.83 -14.29 -15.86
CA THR A 88 3.24 -14.61 -14.56
C THR A 88 4.25 -15.34 -13.67
N GLN A 89 4.39 -14.90 -12.43
CA GLN A 89 5.24 -15.51 -11.42
C GLN A 89 4.50 -15.66 -10.10
N LYS A 90 4.95 -16.60 -9.28
CA LYS A 90 4.44 -16.77 -7.93
C LYS A 90 5.00 -15.68 -7.02
N GLY A 91 4.12 -14.92 -6.36
CA GLY A 91 4.50 -13.83 -5.47
C GLY A 91 3.28 -13.17 -4.84
N LEU A 92 3.41 -11.89 -4.50
CA LEU A 92 2.30 -11.04 -4.06
C LEU A 92 2.03 -9.98 -5.13
N GLU A 93 0.81 -9.47 -5.16
CA GLU A 93 0.48 -8.26 -5.89
C GLU A 93 -0.05 -7.22 -4.89
N ILE A 94 0.38 -5.97 -5.05
CA ILE A 94 -0.19 -4.82 -4.37
C ILE A 94 -0.84 -3.90 -5.40
N SER A 95 -2.05 -3.45 -5.11
CA SER A 95 -2.75 -2.42 -5.87
C SER A 95 -2.60 -1.08 -5.16
N VAL A 96 -2.28 -0.04 -5.92
CA VAL A 96 -2.06 1.32 -5.44
C VAL A 96 -3.10 2.24 -6.06
N ILE A 97 -3.74 3.06 -5.24
CA ILE A 97 -4.46 4.26 -5.66
C ILE A 97 -3.62 5.46 -5.22
N ALA A 98 -3.36 6.37 -6.14
CA ALA A 98 -2.53 7.54 -5.92
C ALA A 98 -3.17 8.80 -6.50
N VAL A 99 -2.74 9.96 -6.00
CA VAL A 99 -3.10 11.28 -6.52
C VAL A 99 -1.87 11.89 -7.16
N VAL A 100 -2.01 12.32 -8.41
CA VAL A 100 -0.96 12.98 -9.18
C VAL A 100 -1.22 14.48 -9.19
N ASP A 101 -0.24 15.25 -8.72
CA ASP A 101 -0.12 16.68 -8.97
C ASP A 101 0.46 16.86 -10.38
N VAL A 102 -0.36 17.39 -11.29
CA VAL A 102 -0.03 17.47 -12.71
C VAL A 102 1.05 18.53 -12.94
N GLU A 103 0.93 19.69 -12.29
CA GLU A 103 1.87 20.79 -12.45
C GLU A 103 3.25 20.44 -11.86
N ALA A 104 3.28 19.74 -10.73
CA ALA A 104 4.54 19.32 -10.11
C ALA A 104 5.13 18.02 -10.69
N HIS A 105 4.40 17.33 -11.57
CA HIS A 105 4.75 16.00 -12.09
C HIS A 105 5.06 14.97 -10.99
N ARG A 106 4.27 14.99 -9.91
CA ARG A 106 4.51 14.15 -8.71
C ARG A 106 3.29 13.33 -8.35
N SER A 107 3.51 12.07 -8.00
CA SER A 107 2.48 11.15 -7.54
C SER A 107 2.62 10.88 -6.05
N TYR A 108 1.50 10.83 -5.34
CA TYR A 108 1.41 10.54 -3.92
C TYR A 108 0.46 9.37 -3.68
N SER A 109 0.94 8.31 -3.02
CA SER A 109 0.14 7.13 -2.72
C SER A 109 -0.92 7.43 -1.65
N LEU A 110 -2.19 7.27 -2.01
CA LEU A 110 -3.32 7.42 -1.09
C LEU A 110 -3.60 6.11 -0.35
N SER A 111 -3.72 5.02 -1.10
CA SER A 111 -4.10 3.70 -0.60
C SER A 111 -3.26 2.62 -1.28
N VAL A 112 -2.70 1.71 -0.49
CA VAL A 112 -2.00 0.53 -0.97
C VAL A 112 -2.64 -0.69 -0.33
N GLN A 113 -3.10 -1.63 -1.15
CA GLN A 113 -3.75 -2.84 -0.67
C GLN A 113 -3.17 -4.06 -1.36
N GLN A 114 -2.92 -5.11 -0.58
CA GLN A 114 -2.53 -6.39 -1.13
C GLN A 114 -3.73 -7.06 -1.82
N THR A 115 -3.51 -7.54 -3.03
CA THR A 115 -4.47 -8.36 -3.76
C THR A 115 -4.62 -9.72 -3.05
N PRO A 116 -5.84 -10.15 -2.68
CA PRO A 116 -6.06 -11.46 -2.09
C PRO A 116 -5.68 -12.61 -3.04
N ALA A 117 -5.27 -13.76 -2.50
CA ALA A 117 -5.07 -14.98 -3.29
C ALA A 117 -6.42 -15.60 -3.71
N ASN A 118 -6.37 -16.49 -4.71
CA ASN A 118 -7.49 -17.30 -5.23
C ASN A 118 -8.62 -16.51 -5.90
N LEU A 119 -8.34 -15.31 -6.43
CA LEU A 119 -9.36 -14.52 -7.14
C LEU A 119 -9.92 -15.27 -8.36
N ALA A 120 -9.09 -16.05 -9.05
CA ALA A 120 -9.50 -16.86 -10.21
C ALA A 120 -10.39 -18.06 -9.84
N THR A 121 -10.31 -18.58 -8.61
CA THR A 121 -11.06 -19.76 -8.16
C THR A 121 -12.40 -19.39 -7.52
N SER A 122 -12.63 -18.11 -7.22
CA SER A 122 -13.91 -17.65 -6.71
C SER A 122 -14.97 -17.75 -7.82
N LYS A 123 -15.93 -18.66 -7.68
CA LYS A 123 -17.06 -18.90 -8.60
C LYS A 123 -18.08 -17.73 -8.63
N ALA A 124 -17.63 -16.49 -8.55
CA ALA A 124 -18.49 -15.34 -8.79
C ALA A 124 -18.56 -15.16 -10.32
N LYS A 125 -19.79 -15.15 -10.85
CA LYS A 125 -20.12 -15.02 -12.28
C LYS A 125 -19.18 -14.06 -13.02
N VAL A 126 -18.75 -14.50 -14.20
CA VAL A 126 -18.03 -13.75 -15.23
C VAL A 126 -18.82 -12.49 -15.60
N GLN A 127 -18.64 -11.45 -14.81
CA GLN A 127 -19.00 -10.09 -15.17
C GLN A 127 -17.89 -9.19 -14.66
N SER A 128 -16.76 -9.23 -15.38
CA SER A 128 -15.68 -8.24 -15.35
C SER A 128 -15.43 -7.54 -14.01
N GLN A 129 -15.33 -8.28 -12.90
CA GLN A 129 -14.81 -7.73 -11.65
C GLN A 129 -13.30 -7.65 -11.79
N ARG A 130 -12.83 -6.67 -12.56
CA ARG A 130 -11.42 -6.27 -12.55
C ARG A 130 -11.03 -6.08 -11.10
N ILE A 131 -9.94 -6.70 -10.67
CA ILE A 131 -9.35 -6.58 -9.33
C ILE A 131 -9.31 -5.10 -8.90
N ALA A 132 -9.09 -4.22 -9.87
CA ALA A 132 -9.22 -2.77 -9.79
C ALA A 132 -10.48 -2.27 -9.04
N TRP A 133 -11.66 -2.76 -9.40
CA TRP A 133 -12.93 -2.23 -8.87
C TRP A 133 -13.13 -2.54 -7.39
N LYS A 134 -12.75 -3.74 -6.94
CA LYS A 134 -12.81 -4.11 -5.51
C LYS A 134 -11.89 -3.24 -4.66
N VAL A 135 -10.74 -2.84 -5.19
CA VAL A 135 -9.80 -1.96 -4.48
C VAL A 135 -10.35 -0.55 -4.40
N VAL A 136 -10.96 -0.05 -5.48
CA VAL A 136 -11.65 1.25 -5.50
C VAL A 136 -12.80 1.26 -4.49
N GLU A 137 -13.70 0.29 -4.53
CA GLU A 137 -14.83 0.17 -3.58
C GLU A 137 -14.34 0.16 -2.13
N ARG A 138 -13.36 -0.68 -1.79
CA ARG A 138 -12.79 -0.74 -0.43
C ARG A 138 -12.17 0.58 -0.01
N THR A 139 -11.51 1.27 -0.94
CA THR A 139 -10.88 2.57 -0.65
C THR A 139 -11.95 3.63 -0.43
N GLN A 140 -13.00 3.65 -1.25
CA GLN A 140 -14.16 4.55 -1.09
C GLN A 140 -14.89 4.30 0.24
N THR A 141 -15.16 3.04 0.60
CA THR A 141 -15.78 2.72 1.89
C THR A 141 -14.94 3.22 3.06
N ARG A 142 -13.61 3.12 2.98
CA ARG A 142 -12.72 3.63 4.04
C ARG A 142 -12.72 5.14 4.12
N LEU A 143 -12.75 5.83 2.98
CA LEU A 143 -12.85 7.29 2.93
C LEU A 143 -14.16 7.78 3.55
N GLN A 144 -15.28 7.08 3.32
CA GLN A 144 -16.58 7.41 3.92
C GLN A 144 -16.66 7.17 5.43
N GLN A 145 -15.71 6.43 5.99
CA GLN A 145 -15.64 6.13 7.43
C GLN A 145 -14.66 7.04 8.18
N LEU A 146 -14.05 8.01 7.49
CA LEU A 146 -13.16 8.97 8.12
C LEU A 146 -13.97 9.98 8.95
N PRO A 147 -13.52 10.33 10.16
CA PRO A 147 -14.11 11.44 10.90
C PRO A 147 -13.87 12.75 10.15
N ASP A 148 -14.89 13.63 10.17
CA ASP A 148 -14.83 14.99 9.62
C ASP A 148 -13.65 15.81 10.18
#